data_AF-A0A2R6LBQ4-F1
#
_entry.id   AF-A0A2R6LBQ4-F1
#
_cell.length_a   1.000
_cell.length_b   1.000
_cell.length_c   1.000
_cell.angle_alpha   90.00
_cell.angle_beta   90.00
_cell.angle_gamma   90.00
#
_symmetry.space_group_name_H-M   'P 1'
#
loop_
_entity.id
_entity.type
_entity.pdbx_description
1 polymer ?
#
loop_
_entity_poly.entity_id
_entity_poly.type
_entity_poly.pdbx_seq_one_letter_code
_entity_poly.pdbx_strand_id
1 'polypeptide(L)'
;MSDDAGDAEKSSDPDAGGETDVTERAVTVESLRERIADVEARLDAAGTEADLDGVAAELDAVEADLEDADLDADEETAEDEEDPVEAVEESVDDLNSELEEARGPYVADAVEVVGAARSAVADTEWVTEGVETVRSVLDDLLEAVEGVVDRTFDRPETPIGSAVAAGDEDEPFGDPVVTADESVEALDAVVESLEALDLDPDEDAAAIETLVEAAGTFEAAVDSTTGYDDLSVRGKLDAHGFYDVLEHRKDFPPEWNAVKLFEQRGEPEPILLALEELDSEFMEGHCVEALKRLGDAAALDAMQGRARRRNEPAIEALGKIGSEEPLETLHEYAETDSNPGLQTVTLRALGEIGSRESTQVVADRLESDHPDVRSRAARALGMIGDTRAIDPLADALDSDTEDRVRASAAWALRQVGTERALSVVADYEDDPDPLVQAEAATVVVTAGASTGTGTGLARTTQ
;
A
#
# COMPACT_ATOMS: atom_id res chain seq x y z
N MET A 1 -99.69 59.40 -33.92
CA MET A 1 -99.02 60.39 -34.78
C MET A 1 -97.53 60.08 -34.60
N SER A 2 -97.00 59.10 -35.34
CA SER A 2 -96.49 59.23 -36.73
C SER A 2 -95.17 60.01 -36.72
N ASP A 3 -94.02 59.61 -37.27
CA ASP A 3 -93.50 58.49 -38.10
C ASP A 3 -91.94 58.64 -37.98
N ASP A 4 -91.13 57.58 -37.83
CA ASP A 4 -90.36 56.83 -38.85
C ASP A 4 -88.89 57.28 -39.13
N ALA A 5 -88.04 56.25 -39.29
CA ALA A 5 -86.75 56.12 -40.01
C ALA A 5 -85.38 56.65 -39.48
N GLY A 6 -84.40 55.72 -39.49
CA GLY A 6 -83.00 55.92 -39.92
C GLY A 6 -81.94 55.87 -38.80
N ASP A 7 -81.38 54.71 -38.44
CA ASP A 7 -80.20 54.04 -39.02
C ASP A 7 -78.86 54.44 -38.36
N ALA A 8 -78.04 53.41 -38.10
CA ALA A 8 -76.59 53.37 -37.83
C ALA A 8 -76.20 52.62 -36.55
N GLU A 9 -75.49 51.52 -36.76
CA GLU A 9 -75.13 50.47 -35.82
C GLU A 9 -74.07 50.86 -34.77
N LYS A 10 -74.18 50.18 -33.62
CA LYS A 10 -73.25 50.15 -32.47
C LYS A 10 -71.90 49.56 -32.89
N SER A 11 -70.77 49.90 -32.28
CA SER A 11 -70.38 49.55 -30.89
C SER A 11 -68.95 50.09 -30.69
N SER A 12 -68.74 51.11 -29.87
CA SER A 12 -68.32 51.07 -28.45
C SER A 12 -66.94 50.46 -28.19
N ASP A 13 -65.90 51.27 -28.41
CA ASP A 13 -64.61 51.23 -27.68
C ASP A 13 -64.82 51.40 -26.16
N PRO A 14 -63.87 50.89 -25.34
CA PRO A 14 -62.94 51.84 -24.77
C PRO A 14 -61.47 51.39 -24.76
N ASP A 15 -60.66 52.43 -24.81
CA ASP A 15 -59.21 52.59 -24.83
C ASP A 15 -58.51 52.27 -23.48
N ALA A 16 -57.21 51.98 -23.63
CA ALA A 16 -56.08 52.13 -22.71
C ALA A 16 -55.82 51.11 -21.58
N GLY A 17 -54.93 50.15 -21.89
CA GLY A 17 -53.94 49.58 -20.98
C GLY A 17 -52.63 49.40 -21.76
N GLY A 18 -51.58 50.14 -21.41
CA GLY A 18 -50.27 50.06 -22.07
C GLY A 18 -49.43 48.94 -21.46
N GLU A 19 -48.94 48.04 -22.31
CA GLU A 19 -47.91 47.05 -21.99
C GLU A 19 -46.58 47.52 -22.59
N THR A 20 -45.55 47.52 -21.75
CA THR A 20 -44.15 47.75 -22.12
C THR A 20 -43.59 46.49 -22.74
N ASP A 21 -43.11 46.62 -23.98
CA ASP A 21 -42.46 45.60 -24.79
C ASP A 21 -41.08 45.25 -24.23
N VAL A 22 -40.89 44.01 -23.76
CA VAL A 22 -39.58 43.41 -23.47
C VAL A 22 -39.36 42.35 -24.53
N THR A 23 -38.58 42.67 -25.57
CA THR A 23 -38.17 41.69 -26.57
C THR A 23 -37.14 40.73 -25.97
N GLU A 24 -37.54 39.50 -25.65
CA GLU A 24 -36.63 38.36 -25.58
C GLU A 24 -35.98 38.18 -26.97
N ARG A 25 -34.66 38.38 -27.05
CA ARG A 25 -33.90 38.17 -28.29
C ARG A 25 -33.59 36.68 -28.38
N ALA A 26 -34.11 36.00 -29.39
CA ALA A 26 -33.80 34.58 -29.63
C ALA A 26 -32.29 34.43 -29.89
N VAL A 27 -31.66 33.48 -29.17
CA VAL A 27 -30.26 33.09 -29.39
C VAL A 27 -30.17 32.32 -30.70
N THR A 28 -29.30 32.76 -31.61
CA THR A 28 -29.01 32.11 -32.91
C THR A 28 -27.50 31.98 -33.11
N VAL A 29 -27.07 31.04 -33.95
CA VAL A 29 -25.64 30.88 -34.33
C VAL A 29 -25.02 32.20 -34.81
N GLU A 30 -25.71 32.97 -35.66
CA GLU A 30 -25.19 34.26 -36.14
C GLU A 30 -25.02 35.28 -35.01
N SER A 31 -25.92 35.27 -34.02
CA SER A 31 -25.80 36.15 -32.85
C SER A 31 -24.71 35.73 -31.87
N LEU A 32 -24.44 34.42 -31.75
CA LEU A 32 -23.33 33.90 -30.93
C LEU A 32 -21.99 34.22 -31.59
N ARG A 33 -21.87 34.07 -32.91
CA ARG A 33 -20.66 34.46 -33.67
C ARG A 33 -20.35 35.95 -33.55
N GLU A 34 -21.36 36.81 -33.59
CA GLU A 34 -21.17 38.26 -33.38
C GLU A 34 -20.65 38.56 -31.97
N ARG A 35 -21.12 37.83 -30.96
CA ARG A 35 -20.65 37.97 -29.57
C ARG A 35 -19.24 37.44 -29.40
N ILE A 36 -18.91 36.28 -29.97
CA ILE A 36 -17.56 35.70 -29.96
C ILE A 36 -16.56 36.68 -30.57
N ALA A 37 -16.87 37.27 -31.73
CA ALA A 37 -15.99 38.27 -32.35
C ALA A 37 -15.82 39.55 -31.49
N ASP A 38 -16.81 39.90 -30.67
CA ASP A 38 -16.75 41.02 -29.74
C ASP A 38 -15.94 40.65 -28.48
N VAL A 39 -16.03 39.41 -28.00
CA VAL A 39 -15.19 38.84 -26.93
C VAL A 39 -13.73 38.78 -27.38
N GLU A 40 -13.44 38.26 -28.58
CA GLU A 40 -12.10 38.24 -29.21
C GLU A 40 -11.49 39.66 -29.26
N ALA A 41 -12.26 40.63 -29.76
CA ALA A 41 -11.80 42.03 -29.83
C ALA A 41 -11.57 42.67 -28.45
N ARG A 42 -12.30 42.23 -27.41
CA ARG A 42 -12.09 42.67 -26.03
C ARG A 42 -10.86 42.01 -25.42
N LEU A 43 -10.65 40.72 -25.67
CA LEU A 43 -9.46 39.98 -25.26
C LEU A 43 -8.19 40.62 -25.86
N ASP A 44 -8.20 40.92 -27.16
CA ASP A 44 -7.11 41.65 -27.85
C ASP A 44 -6.81 43.04 -27.26
N ALA A 45 -7.82 43.68 -26.68
CA ALA A 45 -7.73 45.03 -26.12
C ALA A 45 -7.53 45.05 -24.60
N ALA A 46 -7.64 43.90 -23.93
CA ALA A 46 -7.51 43.77 -22.49
C ALA A 46 -6.08 44.14 -22.08
N GLY A 47 -5.96 44.98 -21.05
CA GLY A 47 -4.67 45.43 -20.54
C GLY A 47 -4.52 45.30 -19.03
N THR A 48 -5.53 44.77 -18.35
CA THR A 48 -5.58 44.53 -16.91
C THR A 48 -6.37 43.26 -16.62
N GLU A 49 -6.17 42.64 -15.45
CA GLU A 49 -6.98 41.48 -15.04
C GLU A 49 -8.47 41.81 -14.91
N ALA A 50 -8.80 43.04 -14.53
CA ALA A 50 -10.19 43.49 -14.50
C ALA A 50 -10.83 43.50 -15.91
N ASP A 51 -10.04 43.74 -16.96
CA ASP A 51 -10.52 43.62 -18.34
C ASP A 51 -10.72 42.14 -18.71
N LEU A 52 -9.79 41.25 -18.33
CA LEU A 52 -9.86 39.80 -18.58
C LEU A 52 -11.01 39.14 -17.81
N ASP A 53 -11.32 39.54 -16.59
CA ASP A 53 -12.51 39.09 -15.85
C ASP A 53 -13.81 39.49 -16.56
N GLY A 54 -13.80 40.66 -17.21
CA GLY A 54 -14.90 41.10 -18.05
C GLY A 54 -15.06 40.22 -19.29
N VAL A 55 -13.95 39.85 -19.93
CA VAL A 55 -13.91 38.91 -21.07
C VAL A 55 -14.41 37.52 -20.63
N ALA A 56 -13.91 37.00 -19.52
CA ALA A 56 -14.31 35.71 -18.95
C ALA A 56 -15.83 35.65 -18.68
N ALA A 57 -16.37 36.65 -17.99
CA ALA A 57 -17.80 36.70 -17.67
C ALA A 57 -18.70 36.77 -18.93
N GLU A 58 -18.21 37.39 -20.00
CA GLU A 58 -18.93 37.42 -21.28
C GLU A 58 -18.81 36.10 -22.05
N LEU A 59 -17.65 35.43 -21.97
CA LEU A 59 -17.42 34.11 -22.56
C LEU A 59 -18.27 33.04 -21.86
N ASP A 60 -18.31 33.04 -20.52
CA ASP A 60 -19.22 32.19 -19.71
C ASP A 60 -20.70 32.40 -20.12
N ALA A 61 -21.09 33.65 -20.38
CA ALA A 61 -22.44 33.96 -20.81
C ALA A 61 -22.71 33.50 -22.25
N VAL A 62 -21.69 33.45 -23.11
CA VAL A 62 -21.80 32.87 -24.46
C VAL A 62 -21.93 31.35 -24.37
N GLU A 63 -21.12 30.70 -23.54
CA GLU A 63 -21.17 29.24 -23.31
C GLU A 63 -22.52 28.82 -22.71
N ALA A 64 -23.01 29.51 -21.68
CA ALA A 64 -24.32 29.22 -21.09
C ALA A 64 -25.46 29.40 -22.11
N ASP A 65 -25.41 30.44 -22.95
CA ASP A 65 -26.41 30.66 -24.00
C ASP A 65 -26.29 29.61 -25.13
N LEU A 66 -25.09 29.07 -25.38
CA LEU A 66 -24.84 27.99 -26.33
C LEU A 66 -25.42 26.66 -25.82
N GLU A 67 -25.24 26.35 -24.53
CA GLU A 67 -25.81 25.17 -23.87
C GLU A 67 -27.35 25.23 -23.76
N ASP A 68 -27.91 26.40 -23.41
CA ASP A 68 -29.36 26.59 -23.22
C ASP A 68 -30.13 26.71 -24.54
N ALA A 69 -29.45 27.13 -25.61
CA ALA A 69 -30.07 27.23 -26.91
C ALA A 69 -30.21 25.82 -27.52
N ASP A 70 -31.46 25.38 -27.69
CA ASP A 70 -31.84 24.17 -28.45
C ASP A 70 -31.60 24.44 -29.95
N LEU A 71 -30.32 24.66 -30.31
CA LEU A 71 -29.85 24.91 -31.66
C LEU A 71 -29.75 23.55 -32.34
N ASP A 72 -30.76 23.22 -33.15
CA ASP A 72 -30.70 22.05 -34.02
C ASP A 72 -29.43 22.15 -34.89
N ALA A 73 -28.50 21.20 -34.72
CA ALA A 73 -27.47 20.90 -35.71
C ALA A 73 -28.20 20.64 -37.04
N ASP A 74 -28.09 21.57 -37.98
CA ASP A 74 -28.85 21.51 -39.23
C ASP A 74 -28.51 20.18 -39.94
N GLU A 75 -29.48 19.24 -40.04
CA GLU A 75 -29.30 17.91 -40.67
C GLU A 75 -28.96 18.01 -42.19
N GLU A 76 -28.92 19.22 -42.76
CA GLU A 76 -28.51 19.51 -44.15
C GLU A 76 -27.19 20.33 -44.25
N THR A 77 -26.23 20.15 -43.34
CA THR A 77 -24.84 20.56 -43.63
C THR A 77 -24.31 19.73 -44.80
N ALA A 78 -23.75 20.40 -45.81
CA ALA A 78 -23.17 19.71 -46.96
C ALA A 78 -22.00 18.83 -46.49
N GLU A 79 -21.73 17.69 -47.14
CA GLU A 79 -20.73 16.67 -46.72
C GLU A 79 -19.28 17.20 -46.53
N ASP A 80 -19.00 18.49 -46.80
CA ASP A 80 -17.70 19.15 -46.68
C ASP A 80 -17.76 20.52 -45.91
N GLU A 81 -18.87 20.86 -45.24
CA GLU A 81 -19.01 22.09 -44.43
C GLU A 81 -19.11 21.76 -42.93
N GLU A 82 -18.26 22.38 -42.09
CA GLU A 82 -18.28 22.24 -40.62
C GLU A 82 -19.65 22.62 -40.06
N ASP A 83 -20.09 21.88 -39.04
CA ASP A 83 -21.35 22.16 -38.36
C ASP A 83 -21.29 23.58 -37.78
N PRO A 84 -22.28 24.43 -38.09
CA PRO A 84 -22.26 25.81 -37.65
C PRO A 84 -22.24 25.98 -36.12
N VAL A 85 -22.73 25.00 -35.35
CA VAL A 85 -22.69 24.96 -33.88
C VAL A 85 -21.31 24.49 -33.40
N GLU A 86 -20.76 23.42 -33.99
CA GLU A 86 -19.41 22.90 -33.65
C GLU A 86 -18.33 23.96 -33.89
N ALA A 87 -18.43 24.75 -34.97
CA ALA A 87 -17.51 25.86 -35.22
C ALA A 87 -17.60 26.99 -34.18
N VAL A 88 -18.76 27.16 -33.54
CA VAL A 88 -18.95 28.13 -32.44
C VAL A 88 -18.38 27.58 -31.15
N GLU A 89 -18.57 26.29 -30.86
CA GLU A 89 -17.93 25.58 -29.73
C GLU A 89 -16.40 25.65 -29.83
N GLU A 90 -15.82 25.33 -30.99
CA GLU A 90 -14.37 25.41 -31.21
C GLU A 90 -13.83 26.84 -31.00
N SER A 91 -14.57 27.85 -31.46
CA SER A 91 -14.17 29.25 -31.26
C SER A 91 -14.23 29.68 -29.78
N VAL A 92 -15.16 29.13 -28.99
CA VAL A 92 -15.23 29.37 -27.54
C VAL A 92 -14.06 28.68 -26.83
N ASP A 93 -13.73 27.45 -27.22
CA ASP A 93 -12.58 26.70 -26.68
C ASP A 93 -11.24 27.40 -26.99
N ASP A 94 -11.08 27.89 -28.22
CA ASP A 94 -9.92 28.67 -28.64
C ASP A 94 -9.79 29.96 -27.81
N LEU A 95 -10.89 30.72 -27.66
CA LEU A 95 -10.89 31.95 -26.85
C LEU A 95 -10.66 31.70 -25.36
N ASN A 96 -11.16 30.59 -24.82
CA ASN A 96 -10.85 30.18 -23.45
C ASN A 96 -9.35 29.92 -23.30
N SER A 97 -8.74 29.23 -24.26
CA SER A 97 -7.30 28.97 -24.26
C SER A 97 -6.49 30.27 -24.36
N GLU A 98 -6.86 31.18 -25.26
CA GLU A 98 -6.22 32.50 -25.41
C GLU A 98 -6.41 33.39 -24.18
N LEU A 99 -7.57 33.32 -23.52
CA LEU A 99 -7.87 34.04 -22.28
C LEU A 99 -6.98 33.56 -21.13
N GLU A 100 -6.82 32.24 -20.97
CA GLU A 100 -5.90 31.66 -19.99
C GLU A 100 -4.44 32.04 -20.28
N GLU A 101 -4.02 32.03 -21.55
CA GLU A 101 -2.68 32.50 -21.96
C GLU A 101 -2.47 34.01 -21.71
N ALA A 102 -3.53 34.81 -21.77
CA ALA A 102 -3.49 36.25 -21.55
C ALA A 102 -3.47 36.64 -20.06
N ARG A 103 -3.96 35.75 -19.17
CA ARG A 103 -3.91 35.97 -17.72
C ARG A 103 -2.47 35.98 -17.23
N GLY A 104 -2.16 36.90 -16.31
CA GLY A 104 -0.86 37.01 -15.68
C GLY A 104 -0.61 35.87 -14.68
N PRO A 105 0.64 35.64 -14.26
CA PRO A 105 0.91 34.69 -13.19
C PRO A 105 0.25 35.16 -11.89
N TYR A 106 -0.29 34.21 -11.12
CA TYR A 106 -0.89 34.44 -9.81
C TYR A 106 -0.03 33.85 -8.70
N VAL A 107 -0.11 34.43 -7.50
CA VAL A 107 0.51 33.83 -6.31
C VAL A 107 -0.06 32.43 -6.06
N ALA A 108 -1.33 32.21 -6.43
CA ALA A 108 -1.98 30.90 -6.36
C ALA A 108 -1.21 29.82 -7.16
N ASP A 109 -0.62 30.16 -8.30
CA ASP A 109 0.17 29.23 -9.11
C ASP A 109 1.42 28.79 -8.33
N ALA A 110 2.09 29.73 -7.67
CA ALA A 110 3.24 29.41 -6.80
C ALA A 110 2.80 28.56 -5.59
N VAL A 111 1.63 28.81 -5.01
CA VAL A 111 1.06 27.99 -3.92
C VAL A 111 0.84 26.55 -4.38
N GLU A 112 0.22 26.38 -5.55
CA GLU A 112 -0.06 25.05 -6.12
C GLU A 112 1.24 24.28 -6.37
N VAL A 113 2.19 24.90 -7.07
CA VAL A 113 3.49 24.27 -7.41
C VAL A 113 4.27 23.91 -6.16
N VAL A 114 4.39 24.82 -5.19
CA VAL A 114 5.11 24.53 -3.93
C VAL A 114 4.39 23.45 -3.12
N GLY A 115 3.05 23.45 -3.09
CA GLY A 115 2.25 22.43 -2.41
C GLY A 115 2.41 21.03 -3.02
N ALA A 116 2.45 20.94 -4.36
CA ALA A 116 2.72 19.71 -5.08
C ALA A 116 4.15 19.21 -4.81
N ALA A 117 5.15 20.08 -4.97
CA ALA A 117 6.55 19.74 -4.70
C ALA A 117 6.78 19.34 -3.24
N ARG A 118 6.11 20.00 -2.28
CA ARG A 118 6.12 19.61 -0.85
C ARG A 118 5.58 18.21 -0.64
N SER A 119 4.49 17.85 -1.30
CA SER A 119 3.92 16.51 -1.21
C SER A 119 4.88 15.47 -1.79
N ALA A 120 5.46 15.74 -2.96
CA ALA A 120 6.48 14.88 -3.56
C ALA A 120 7.72 14.70 -2.66
N VAL A 121 8.19 15.78 -2.01
CA VAL A 121 9.28 15.72 -1.03
C VAL A 121 8.94 14.84 0.17
N ALA A 122 7.72 14.93 0.70
CA ALA A 122 7.29 14.20 1.88
C ALA A 122 7.04 12.70 1.62
N ASP A 123 6.48 12.38 0.45
CA ASP A 123 6.02 11.02 0.13
C ASP A 123 7.09 10.15 -0.54
N THR A 124 8.19 10.76 -0.99
CA THR A 124 9.27 10.05 -1.69
C THR A 124 10.37 9.60 -0.74
N GLU A 125 10.75 8.32 -0.80
CA GLU A 125 12.02 7.86 -0.23
C GLU A 125 13.16 8.26 -1.17
N TRP A 126 14.03 9.17 -0.74
CA TRP A 126 15.08 9.73 -1.59
C TRP A 126 16.39 8.96 -1.52
N VAL A 127 17.04 8.78 -2.67
CA VAL A 127 18.43 8.30 -2.72
C VAL A 127 19.37 9.46 -2.45
N THR A 128 20.53 9.22 -1.83
CA THR A 128 21.49 10.30 -1.48
C THR A 128 21.99 11.14 -2.66
N GLU A 129 21.90 10.62 -3.90
CA GLU A 129 22.34 11.33 -5.11
C GLU A 129 21.27 12.32 -5.58
N GLY A 130 21.60 13.61 -5.63
CA GLY A 130 20.70 14.68 -6.13
C GLY A 130 19.98 15.49 -5.05
N VAL A 131 19.84 14.96 -3.83
CA VAL A 131 19.21 15.65 -2.69
C VAL A 131 19.89 16.98 -2.33
N GLU A 132 21.20 17.09 -2.54
CA GLU A 132 21.97 18.32 -2.32
C GLU A 132 21.61 19.45 -3.32
N THR A 133 21.17 19.10 -4.54
CA THR A 133 20.67 20.06 -5.53
C THR A 133 19.32 20.62 -5.08
N VAL A 134 18.39 19.75 -4.68
CA VAL A 134 17.06 20.17 -4.21
C VAL A 134 17.18 21.06 -2.98
N ARG A 135 18.10 20.76 -2.05
CA ARG A 135 18.38 21.63 -0.89
C ARG A 135 18.86 23.02 -1.31
N SER A 136 19.75 23.09 -2.29
CA SER A 136 20.24 24.38 -2.80
C SER A 136 19.11 25.19 -3.44
N VAL A 137 18.22 24.54 -4.19
CA VAL A 137 17.10 25.23 -4.85
C VAL A 137 16.00 25.60 -3.84
N LEU A 138 15.80 24.81 -2.78
CA LEU A 138 14.95 25.20 -1.65
C LEU A 138 15.50 26.46 -0.99
N ASP A 139 16.81 26.57 -0.81
CA ASP A 139 17.42 27.78 -0.26
C ASP A 139 17.13 29.00 -1.16
N ASP A 140 17.19 28.85 -2.48
CA ASP A 140 16.86 29.91 -3.44
C ASP A 140 15.36 30.27 -3.39
N LEU A 141 14.45 29.28 -3.28
CA LEU A 141 13.02 29.49 -3.12
C LEU A 141 12.70 30.29 -1.84
N LEU A 142 13.29 29.89 -0.71
CA LEU A 142 13.12 30.60 0.56
C LEU A 142 13.61 32.05 0.44
N GLU A 143 14.74 32.30 -0.21
CA GLU A 143 15.25 33.67 -0.43
C GLU A 143 14.32 34.50 -1.34
N ALA A 144 13.74 33.89 -2.38
CA ALA A 144 12.76 34.56 -3.24
C ALA A 144 11.51 34.98 -2.46
N VAL A 145 10.98 34.08 -1.61
CA VAL A 145 9.80 34.37 -0.78
C VAL A 145 10.13 35.43 0.27
N GLU A 146 11.27 35.35 0.96
CA GLU A 146 11.78 36.39 1.89
C GLU A 146 11.93 37.77 1.24
N GLY A 147 12.17 37.82 -0.08
CA GLY A 147 12.21 39.06 -0.84
C GLY A 147 10.85 39.77 -0.93
N VAL A 148 9.76 39.03 -0.78
CA VAL A 148 8.38 39.51 -0.90
C VAL A 148 7.69 39.63 0.47
N VAL A 149 7.94 38.69 1.38
CA VAL A 149 7.33 38.67 2.73
C VAL A 149 8.24 39.30 3.79
N ASP A 150 7.66 39.98 4.80
CA ASP A 150 8.41 40.54 5.94
C ASP A 150 8.66 39.49 7.04
N ARG A 151 9.20 38.33 6.65
CA ARG A 151 9.63 37.26 7.56
C ARG A 151 10.83 36.52 6.99
N THR A 152 11.59 35.89 7.88
CA THR A 152 12.70 35.00 7.54
C THR A 152 12.31 33.55 7.82
N PHE A 153 12.84 32.63 7.04
CA PHE A 153 12.60 31.20 7.16
C PHE A 153 13.85 30.52 7.71
N ASP A 154 13.64 29.52 8.56
CA ASP A 154 14.72 28.65 9.00
C ASP A 154 15.19 27.79 7.82
N ARG A 155 16.52 27.61 7.72
CA ARG A 155 17.13 26.81 6.64
C ARG A 155 17.29 25.36 7.12
N PRO A 156 16.79 24.37 6.36
CA PRO A 156 16.98 22.97 6.71
C PRO A 156 18.46 22.60 6.78
N GLU A 157 18.88 22.01 7.89
CA GLU A 157 20.25 21.51 8.11
C GLU A 157 20.34 20.01 7.77
N THR A 158 19.21 19.29 7.81
CA THR A 158 19.11 17.88 7.42
C THR A 158 18.87 17.71 5.91
N PRO A 159 19.33 16.60 5.30
CA PRO A 159 18.94 16.24 3.93
C PRO A 159 17.42 16.07 3.80
N ILE A 160 16.91 16.25 2.59
CA ILE A 160 15.51 15.99 2.26
C ILE A 160 15.21 14.49 2.40
N GLY A 161 14.03 14.14 2.93
CA GLY A 161 13.63 12.76 3.22
C GLY A 161 14.29 12.21 4.49
N SER A 162 14.88 13.06 5.32
CA SER A 162 15.61 12.66 6.53
C SER A 162 14.69 12.54 7.75
N ALA A 163 13.37 12.39 7.58
CA ALA A 163 12.45 12.12 8.68
C ALA A 163 12.91 10.86 9.43
N VAL A 164 13.60 11.04 10.56
CA VAL A 164 14.10 9.92 11.35
C VAL A 164 13.02 9.55 12.35
N ALA A 165 12.70 8.27 12.43
CA ALA A 165 12.07 7.70 13.62
C ALA A 165 13.04 7.89 14.80
N ALA A 166 12.90 8.98 15.56
CA ALA A 166 13.60 9.13 16.82
C ALA A 166 12.97 8.15 17.81
N GLY A 167 13.68 7.07 18.10
CA GLY A 167 13.37 6.24 19.26
C GLY A 167 13.68 7.05 20.52
N ASP A 168 12.69 7.26 21.38
CA ASP A 168 12.90 7.83 22.70
C ASP A 168 13.87 6.90 23.47
N GLU A 169 15.09 7.36 23.77
CA GLU A 169 16.10 6.54 24.46
C GLU A 169 15.59 6.06 25.85
N ASP A 170 14.56 6.72 26.38
CA ASP A 170 13.95 6.45 27.69
C ASP A 170 12.69 5.53 27.63
N GLU A 171 12.11 5.26 26.46
CA GLU A 171 10.97 4.33 26.28
C GLU A 171 11.20 3.32 25.13
N PRO A 172 11.85 2.18 25.39
CA PRO A 172 12.20 1.18 24.36
C PRO A 172 11.00 0.43 23.74
N PHE A 173 9.77 0.83 24.06
CA PHE A 173 8.51 0.29 23.53
C PHE A 173 7.51 1.40 23.14
N GLY A 174 7.93 2.66 23.08
CA GLY A 174 7.10 3.75 22.57
C GLY A 174 7.00 3.69 21.04
N ASP A 175 5.86 4.12 20.48
CA ASP A 175 5.76 4.35 19.04
C ASP A 175 6.87 5.33 18.62
N PRO A 176 7.61 5.06 17.52
CA PRO A 176 8.67 5.93 17.07
C PRO A 176 8.13 7.35 16.85
N VAL A 177 8.74 8.34 17.51
CA VAL A 177 8.43 9.74 17.24
C VAL A 177 9.18 10.11 15.97
N VAL A 178 8.46 10.13 14.84
CA VAL A 178 9.02 10.62 13.59
C VAL A 178 9.26 12.12 13.75
N THR A 179 10.51 12.55 13.76
CA THR A 179 10.81 13.98 13.67
C THR A 179 10.37 14.46 12.29
N ALA A 180 9.59 15.53 12.25
CA ALA A 180 9.17 16.13 10.98
C ALA A 180 10.41 16.49 10.15
N ASP A 181 10.32 16.29 8.83
CA ASP A 181 11.37 16.67 7.91
C ASP A 181 11.48 18.21 7.88
N GLU A 182 12.65 18.75 8.22
CA GLU A 182 12.89 20.20 8.29
C GLU A 182 12.56 20.90 6.94
N SER A 183 12.75 20.19 5.82
CA SER A 183 12.44 20.70 4.48
C SER A 183 10.93 20.79 4.25
N VAL A 184 10.18 19.80 4.75
CA VAL A 184 8.71 19.79 4.69
C VAL A 184 8.14 20.90 5.56
N GLU A 185 8.68 21.10 6.78
CA GLU A 185 8.27 22.21 7.66
C GLU A 185 8.55 23.58 7.01
N ALA A 186 9.71 23.74 6.37
CA ALA A 186 10.04 24.97 5.66
C ALA A 186 9.07 25.24 4.50
N LEU A 187 8.72 24.20 3.72
CA LEU A 187 7.76 24.28 2.62
C LEU A 187 6.34 24.57 3.09
N ASP A 188 5.87 23.93 4.18
CA ASP A 188 4.57 24.24 4.80
C ASP A 188 4.50 25.72 5.20
N ALA A 189 5.59 26.23 5.77
CA ALA A 189 5.69 27.62 6.16
C ALA A 189 5.71 28.57 4.93
N VAL A 190 6.25 28.14 3.78
CA VAL A 190 6.20 28.90 2.52
C VAL A 190 4.78 28.94 1.98
N VAL A 191 4.10 27.81 1.91
CA VAL A 191 2.71 27.73 1.46
C VAL A 191 1.82 28.66 2.28
N GLU A 192 1.90 28.61 3.62
CA GLU A 192 1.13 29.49 4.50
C GLU A 192 1.43 30.99 4.25
N SER A 193 2.71 31.32 3.98
CA SER A 193 3.10 32.70 3.64
C SER A 193 2.52 33.16 2.32
N LEU A 194 2.58 32.32 1.29
CA LEU A 194 2.09 32.64 -0.04
C LEU A 194 0.56 32.77 -0.05
N GLU A 195 -0.16 31.89 0.65
CA GLU A 195 -1.63 31.98 0.81
C GLU A 195 -2.07 33.24 1.56
N ALA A 196 -1.22 33.77 2.44
CA ALA A 196 -1.51 35.00 3.18
C ALA A 196 -1.18 36.28 2.40
N LEU A 197 -0.54 36.18 1.23
CA LEU A 197 -0.26 37.33 0.37
C LEU A 197 -1.53 37.78 -0.35
N ASP A 198 -1.73 39.10 -0.37
CA ASP A 198 -2.82 39.78 -1.06
C ASP A 198 -2.19 40.68 -2.15
N LEU A 199 -1.50 40.04 -3.10
CA LEU A 199 -0.83 40.72 -4.22
C LEU A 199 -1.81 40.97 -5.36
N ASP A 200 -1.75 42.17 -5.93
CA ASP A 200 -2.55 42.53 -7.09
C ASP A 200 -1.84 42.03 -8.37
N PRO A 201 -2.50 41.23 -9.23
CA PRO A 201 -1.86 40.66 -10.42
C PRO A 201 -1.28 41.71 -11.38
N ASP A 202 -1.89 42.90 -11.46
CA ASP A 202 -1.46 43.97 -12.35
C ASP A 202 -0.36 44.83 -11.70
N GLU A 203 -0.54 45.23 -10.43
CA GLU A 203 0.41 46.12 -9.75
C GLU A 203 1.67 45.38 -9.29
N ASP A 204 1.54 44.11 -8.90
CA ASP A 204 2.61 43.28 -8.31
C ASP A 204 3.15 42.21 -9.26
N ALA A 205 2.83 42.28 -10.56
CA ALA A 205 3.20 41.30 -11.59
C ALA A 205 4.66 40.81 -11.50
N ALA A 206 5.63 41.71 -11.30
CA ALA A 206 7.05 41.35 -11.21
C ALA A 206 7.41 40.54 -9.95
N ALA A 207 6.72 40.80 -8.83
CA ALA A 207 6.89 40.03 -7.60
C ALA A 207 6.28 38.64 -7.77
N ILE A 208 5.09 38.55 -8.39
CA ILE A 208 4.42 37.28 -8.64
C ILE A 208 5.22 36.42 -9.62
N GLU A 209 5.71 37.00 -10.72
CA GLU A 209 6.60 36.33 -11.69
C GLU A 209 7.82 35.73 -10.99
N THR A 210 8.47 36.50 -10.09
CA THR A 210 9.62 36.01 -9.31
C THR A 210 9.25 34.80 -8.43
N LEU A 211 8.08 34.82 -7.78
CA LEU A 211 7.61 33.73 -6.92
C LEU A 211 7.29 32.47 -7.73
N VAL A 212 6.60 32.63 -8.87
CA VAL A 212 6.24 31.52 -9.75
C VAL A 212 7.48 30.90 -10.40
N GLU A 213 8.44 31.71 -10.86
CA GLU A 213 9.72 31.21 -11.39
C GLU A 213 10.53 30.44 -10.34
N ALA A 214 10.57 30.95 -9.10
CA ALA A 214 11.26 30.27 -8.00
C ALA A 214 10.58 28.94 -7.63
N ALA A 215 9.24 28.92 -7.57
CA ALA A 215 8.45 27.72 -7.33
C ALA A 215 8.67 26.67 -8.42
N GLY A 216 8.58 27.05 -9.70
CA GLY A 216 8.81 26.13 -10.82
C GLY A 216 10.25 25.62 -10.91
N THR A 217 11.24 26.45 -10.54
CA THR A 217 12.64 26.00 -10.45
C THR A 217 12.81 24.95 -9.36
N PHE A 218 12.14 25.12 -8.21
CA PHE A 218 12.14 24.14 -7.13
C PHE A 218 11.46 22.84 -7.53
N GLU A 219 10.28 22.89 -8.12
CA GLU A 219 9.57 21.71 -8.65
C GLU A 219 10.44 20.94 -9.64
N ALA A 220 11.05 21.62 -10.63
CA ALA A 220 11.94 20.98 -11.60
C ALA A 220 13.16 20.31 -10.94
N ALA A 221 13.66 20.86 -9.83
CA ALA A 221 14.73 20.24 -9.06
C ALA A 221 14.27 18.97 -8.33
N VAL A 222 13.06 18.99 -7.74
CA VAL A 222 12.43 17.82 -7.11
C VAL A 222 12.21 16.73 -8.16
N ASP A 223 11.57 17.05 -9.29
CA ASP A 223 11.23 16.11 -10.36
C ASP A 223 12.45 15.49 -11.06
N SER A 224 13.56 16.21 -11.11
CA SER A 224 14.81 15.70 -11.69
C SER A 224 15.62 14.85 -10.72
N THR A 225 15.23 14.78 -9.44
CA THR A 225 15.90 13.98 -8.42
C THR A 225 15.35 12.56 -8.41
N THR A 226 16.23 11.58 -8.20
CA THR A 226 15.87 10.16 -8.27
C THR A 226 15.34 9.67 -6.93
N GLY A 227 14.07 9.26 -6.91
CA GLY A 227 13.48 8.53 -5.80
C GLY A 227 13.96 7.08 -5.75
N TYR A 228 13.78 6.42 -4.61
CA TYR A 228 14.12 5.02 -4.44
C TYR A 228 13.40 4.13 -5.46
N ASP A 229 12.14 4.43 -5.75
CA ASP A 229 11.33 3.68 -6.71
C ASP A 229 11.77 3.83 -8.17
N ASP A 230 12.55 4.86 -8.49
CA ASP A 230 13.14 5.04 -9.83
C ASP A 230 14.35 4.12 -10.06
N LEU A 231 14.93 3.57 -8.98
CA LEU A 231 16.08 2.70 -9.09
C LEU A 231 15.69 1.36 -9.72
N SER A 232 16.60 0.85 -10.56
CA SER A 232 16.55 -0.57 -10.95
C SER A 232 16.62 -1.46 -9.71
N VAL A 233 16.06 -2.67 -9.76
CA VAL A 233 16.14 -3.68 -8.68
C VAL A 233 17.56 -3.80 -8.09
N ARG A 234 18.58 -3.82 -8.96
CA ARG A 234 19.98 -3.88 -8.52
C ARG A 234 20.45 -2.59 -7.83
N GLY A 235 19.98 -1.44 -8.28
CA GLY A 235 20.23 -0.15 -7.65
C GLY A 235 19.62 -0.10 -6.24
N LYS A 236 18.36 -0.52 -6.10
CA LYS A 236 17.67 -0.64 -4.80
C LYS A 236 18.47 -1.49 -3.82
N LEU A 237 18.92 -2.68 -4.25
CA LEU A 237 19.78 -3.55 -3.45
C LEU A 237 21.12 -2.91 -3.08
N ASP A 238 21.79 -2.23 -4.02
CA ASP A 238 23.09 -1.58 -3.76
C ASP A 238 22.93 -0.38 -2.79
N ALA A 239 21.82 0.36 -2.86
CA ALA A 239 21.51 1.46 -1.95
C ALA A 239 21.41 1.02 -0.48
N HIS A 240 20.90 -0.18 -0.22
CA HIS A 240 20.88 -0.79 1.12
C HIS A 240 22.16 -1.59 1.45
N GLY A 241 23.23 -1.45 0.67
CA GLY A 241 24.50 -2.15 0.91
C GLY A 241 24.39 -3.68 0.77
N PHE A 242 23.36 -4.20 0.09
CA PHE A 242 23.10 -5.64 -0.02
C PHE A 242 24.31 -6.41 -0.58
N TYR A 243 25.06 -5.81 -1.48
CA TYR A 243 26.24 -6.43 -2.11
C TYR A 243 27.54 -6.26 -1.32
N ASP A 244 27.55 -5.50 -0.23
CA ASP A 244 28.75 -5.25 0.59
C ASP A 244 29.21 -6.49 1.36
N VAL A 245 28.29 -7.46 1.52
CA VAL A 245 28.59 -8.78 2.07
C VAL A 245 29.53 -9.60 1.18
N LEU A 246 29.61 -9.27 -0.12
CA LEU A 246 30.36 -10.05 -1.10
C LEU A 246 31.82 -9.62 -1.19
N GLU A 247 32.74 -10.55 -0.96
CA GLU A 247 34.17 -10.32 -1.25
C GLU A 247 34.45 -10.20 -2.76
N HIS A 248 33.70 -10.93 -3.59
CA HIS A 248 33.85 -10.95 -5.05
C HIS A 248 32.49 -11.02 -5.74
N ARG A 249 32.10 -9.96 -6.46
CA ARG A 249 30.83 -9.91 -7.24
C ARG A 249 30.83 -10.80 -8.52
N LYS A 250 31.77 -11.74 -8.66
CA LYS A 250 31.94 -12.58 -9.87
C LYS A 250 31.22 -13.93 -9.79
N ASP A 251 30.83 -14.36 -8.60
CA ASP A 251 30.12 -15.62 -8.42
C ASP A 251 28.64 -15.42 -8.77
N PHE A 252 28.16 -16.14 -9.78
CA PHE A 252 26.83 -15.91 -10.37
C PHE A 252 25.78 -16.93 -9.88
N PRO A 253 24.54 -16.51 -9.55
CA PRO A 253 24.12 -15.11 -9.38
C PRO A 253 24.65 -14.53 -8.04
N PRO A 254 25.17 -13.29 -8.03
CA PRO A 254 25.76 -12.69 -6.83
C PRO A 254 24.73 -12.53 -5.70
N GLU A 255 23.47 -12.30 -6.03
CA GLU A 255 22.37 -12.15 -5.09
C GLU A 255 22.16 -13.41 -4.26
N TRP A 256 22.21 -14.59 -4.89
CA TRP A 256 22.08 -15.84 -4.15
C TRP A 256 23.25 -16.09 -3.20
N ASN A 257 24.46 -15.69 -3.59
CA ASN A 257 25.61 -15.79 -2.71
C ASN A 257 25.51 -14.81 -1.54
N ALA A 258 24.98 -13.61 -1.78
CA ALA A 258 24.69 -12.65 -0.72
C ALA A 258 23.67 -13.22 0.28
N VAL A 259 22.54 -13.75 -0.20
CA VAL A 259 21.51 -14.42 0.63
C VAL A 259 22.12 -15.51 1.51
N LYS A 260 22.99 -16.37 0.96
CA LYS A 260 23.66 -17.42 1.77
C LYS A 260 24.58 -16.87 2.85
N LEU A 261 25.22 -15.73 2.61
CA LEU A 261 26.10 -15.09 3.59
C LEU A 261 25.27 -14.42 4.69
N PHE A 262 24.18 -13.75 4.35
CA PHE A 262 23.22 -13.21 5.31
C PHE A 262 22.58 -14.33 6.15
N GLU A 263 22.20 -15.45 5.53
CA GLU A 263 21.71 -16.65 6.23
C GLU A 263 22.73 -17.18 7.25
N GLN A 264 24.02 -17.24 6.88
CA GLN A 264 25.08 -17.68 7.79
C GLN A 264 25.35 -16.70 8.94
N ARG A 265 25.09 -15.40 8.71
CA ARG A 265 25.25 -14.35 9.72
C ARG A 265 24.03 -14.21 10.62
N GLY A 266 22.90 -14.78 10.23
CA GLY A 266 21.63 -14.63 10.95
C GLY A 266 20.99 -13.26 10.74
N GLU A 267 21.17 -12.67 9.56
CA GLU A 267 20.67 -11.34 9.20
C GLU A 267 19.44 -11.52 8.27
N PRO A 268 18.20 -11.49 8.79
CA PRO A 268 17.00 -11.71 7.98
C PRO A 268 16.62 -10.51 7.10
N GLU A 269 16.90 -9.27 7.52
CA GLU A 269 16.44 -8.04 6.86
C GLU A 269 16.96 -7.91 5.42
N PRO A 270 18.26 -8.13 5.12
CA PRO A 270 18.73 -8.09 3.74
C PRO A 270 18.10 -9.19 2.86
N ILE A 271 17.75 -10.34 3.45
CA ILE A 271 17.08 -11.44 2.74
C ILE A 271 15.62 -11.07 2.45
N LEU A 272 14.96 -10.36 3.36
CA LEU A 272 13.61 -9.82 3.15
C LEU A 272 13.59 -8.75 2.07
N LEU A 273 14.56 -7.83 2.08
CA LEU A 273 14.75 -6.86 1.00
C LEU A 273 14.93 -7.57 -0.35
N ALA A 274 15.78 -8.60 -0.41
CA ALA A 274 15.95 -9.39 -1.63
C ALA A 274 14.66 -10.12 -2.05
N LEU A 275 13.87 -10.60 -1.09
CA LEU A 275 12.60 -11.28 -1.34
C LEU A 275 11.50 -10.34 -1.86
N GLU A 276 11.57 -9.06 -1.51
CA GLU A 276 10.68 -8.00 -1.96
C GLU A 276 11.07 -7.48 -3.34
N GLU A 277 12.35 -7.14 -3.51
CA GLU A 277 12.84 -6.45 -4.72
C GLU A 277 13.12 -7.38 -5.89
N LEU A 278 13.49 -8.65 -5.65
CA LEU A 278 13.85 -9.57 -6.73
C LEU A 278 12.62 -10.26 -7.32
N ASP A 279 12.24 -9.84 -8.53
CA ASP A 279 11.23 -10.53 -9.36
C ASP A 279 11.80 -11.79 -10.05
N SER A 280 12.20 -12.78 -9.26
CA SER A 280 12.70 -14.05 -9.78
C SER A 280 12.25 -15.22 -8.91
N GLU A 281 11.49 -16.16 -9.49
CA GLU A 281 11.05 -17.38 -8.78
C GLU A 281 12.24 -18.17 -8.17
N PHE A 282 13.39 -18.15 -8.85
CA PHE A 282 14.61 -18.77 -8.35
C PHE A 282 15.11 -18.08 -7.07
N MET A 283 15.14 -16.74 -7.07
CA MET A 283 15.57 -15.98 -5.90
C MET A 283 14.54 -16.01 -4.78
N GLU A 284 13.25 -15.90 -5.10
CA GLU A 284 12.16 -16.03 -4.14
C GLU A 284 12.28 -17.35 -3.37
N GLY A 285 12.41 -18.48 -4.09
CA GLY A 285 12.55 -19.79 -3.46
C GLY A 285 13.77 -19.88 -2.54
N HIS A 286 14.90 -19.28 -2.94
CA HIS A 286 16.11 -19.27 -2.10
C HIS A 286 16.01 -18.37 -0.88
N CYS A 287 15.37 -17.21 -1.00
CA CYS A 287 15.15 -16.31 0.13
C CYS A 287 14.18 -16.95 1.14
N VAL A 288 13.06 -17.51 0.68
CA VAL A 288 12.11 -18.22 1.57
C VAL A 288 12.79 -19.41 2.26
N GLU A 289 13.60 -20.19 1.54
CA GLU A 289 14.35 -21.30 2.14
C GLU A 289 15.38 -20.83 3.19
N ALA A 290 16.04 -19.70 2.96
CA ALA A 290 16.96 -19.12 3.93
C ALA A 290 16.22 -18.63 5.18
N LEU A 291 15.15 -17.85 5.00
CA LEU A 291 14.31 -17.35 6.10
C LEU A 291 13.67 -18.49 6.90
N LYS A 292 13.26 -19.59 6.25
CA LYS A 292 12.78 -20.80 6.92
C LYS A 292 13.83 -21.41 7.85
N ARG A 293 15.10 -21.45 7.42
CA ARG A 293 16.19 -22.02 8.23
C ARG A 293 16.58 -21.09 9.37
N LEU A 294 16.49 -19.78 9.16
CA LEU A 294 16.66 -18.80 10.23
C LEU A 294 15.54 -18.91 11.28
N GLY A 295 14.28 -19.00 10.85
CA GLY A 295 13.12 -19.03 11.74
C GLY A 295 12.96 -17.72 12.52
N ASP A 296 13.38 -16.60 11.95
CA ASP A 296 13.37 -15.29 12.61
C ASP A 296 11.99 -14.61 12.51
N ALA A 297 11.56 -13.94 13.58
CA ALA A 297 10.28 -13.25 13.66
C ALA A 297 10.15 -12.09 12.67
N ALA A 298 11.25 -11.48 12.23
CA ALA A 298 11.25 -10.44 11.19
C ALA A 298 10.58 -10.91 9.88
N ALA A 299 10.61 -12.22 9.61
CA ALA A 299 10.01 -12.78 8.40
C ALA A 299 8.51 -13.08 8.51
N LEU A 300 7.88 -12.85 9.67
CA LEU A 300 6.51 -13.29 9.96
C LEU A 300 5.51 -12.76 8.92
N ASP A 301 5.47 -11.45 8.68
CA ASP A 301 4.52 -10.83 7.75
C ASP A 301 4.75 -11.29 6.30
N ALA A 302 6.02 -11.32 5.87
CA ALA A 302 6.40 -11.78 4.54
C ALA A 302 6.02 -13.25 4.29
N MET A 303 6.14 -14.10 5.32
CA MET A 303 5.74 -15.50 5.26
C MET A 303 4.22 -15.67 5.33
N GLN A 304 3.50 -14.87 6.13
CA GLN A 304 2.03 -14.89 6.18
C GLN A 304 1.42 -14.54 4.83
N GLY A 305 1.89 -13.46 4.19
CA GLY A 305 1.42 -13.05 2.86
C GLY A 305 1.64 -14.13 1.79
N ARG A 306 2.72 -14.91 1.91
CA ARG A 306 3.01 -16.07 1.05
C ARG A 306 2.19 -17.31 1.40
N ALA A 307 1.98 -17.58 2.68
CA ALA A 307 1.15 -18.68 3.15
C ALA A 307 -0.30 -18.54 2.66
N ARG A 308 -0.87 -17.33 2.62
CA ARG A 308 -2.21 -17.06 2.05
C ARG A 308 -2.35 -17.50 0.58
N ARG A 309 -1.23 -17.58 -0.14
CA ARG A 309 -1.14 -18.10 -1.52
C ARG A 309 -0.80 -19.60 -1.58
N ARG A 310 -0.93 -20.31 -0.45
CA ARG A 310 -0.61 -21.74 -0.26
C ARG A 310 0.86 -22.08 -0.58
N ASN A 311 1.79 -21.16 -0.37
CA ASN A 311 3.22 -21.41 -0.52
C ASN A 311 3.72 -22.32 0.62
N GLU A 312 4.03 -23.58 0.30
CA GLU A 312 4.44 -24.60 1.28
C GLU A 312 5.73 -24.23 2.05
N PRO A 313 6.83 -23.75 1.42
CA PRO A 313 8.01 -23.29 2.15
C PRO A 313 7.73 -22.18 3.15
N ALA A 314 6.85 -21.23 2.83
CA ALA A 314 6.45 -20.16 3.74
C ALA A 314 5.65 -20.71 4.94
N ILE A 315 4.76 -21.69 4.72
CA ILE A 315 4.05 -22.38 5.82
C ILE A 315 5.04 -23.10 6.74
N GLU A 316 6.05 -23.79 6.20
CA GLU A 316 7.11 -24.38 7.02
C GLU A 316 7.90 -23.32 7.80
N ALA A 317 8.18 -22.16 7.18
CA ALA A 317 8.86 -21.05 7.83
C ALA A 317 8.04 -20.50 9.02
N LEU A 318 6.73 -20.31 8.87
CA LEU A 318 5.83 -19.92 9.97
C LEU A 318 5.90 -20.93 11.14
N GLY A 319 5.96 -22.22 10.82
CA GLY A 319 6.21 -23.28 11.80
C GLY A 319 7.49 -23.08 12.60
N LYS A 320 8.58 -22.71 11.93
CA LYS A 320 9.90 -22.46 12.52
C LYS A 320 9.97 -21.17 13.34
N ILE A 321 9.28 -20.13 12.87
CA ILE A 321 9.13 -18.85 13.60
C ILE A 321 8.38 -19.08 14.91
N GLY A 322 7.38 -19.97 14.91
CA GLY A 322 6.65 -20.36 16.11
C GLY A 322 5.64 -19.33 16.61
N SER A 323 5.24 -18.38 15.75
CA SER A 323 4.16 -17.42 16.07
C SER A 323 2.79 -18.08 16.01
N GLU A 324 1.89 -17.69 16.91
CA GLU A 324 0.48 -18.12 16.93
C GLU A 324 -0.43 -17.25 16.04
N GLU A 325 0.05 -16.14 15.51
CA GLU A 325 -0.74 -15.27 14.60
C GLU A 325 -1.31 -15.98 13.35
N PRO A 326 -0.58 -16.86 12.63
CA PRO A 326 -1.11 -17.49 11.43
C PRO A 326 -2.06 -18.66 11.70
N LEU A 327 -2.42 -18.95 12.96
CA LEU A 327 -3.16 -20.17 13.32
C LEU A 327 -4.49 -20.32 12.57
N GLU A 328 -5.26 -19.24 12.39
CA GLU A 328 -6.53 -19.30 11.67
C GLU A 328 -6.34 -19.81 10.23
N THR A 329 -5.39 -19.24 9.50
CA THR A 329 -5.06 -19.66 8.12
C THR A 329 -4.50 -21.08 8.09
N LEU A 330 -3.68 -21.46 9.07
CA LEU A 330 -3.13 -22.81 9.16
C LEU A 330 -4.18 -23.85 9.56
N HIS A 331 -5.19 -23.49 10.35
CA HIS A 331 -6.31 -24.39 10.66
C HIS A 331 -7.11 -24.69 9.40
N GLU A 332 -7.43 -23.68 8.58
CA GLU A 332 -8.10 -23.87 7.28
C GLU A 332 -7.34 -24.87 6.38
N TYR A 333 -6.02 -24.74 6.28
CA TYR A 333 -5.21 -25.62 5.42
C TYR A 333 -5.02 -27.03 5.98
N ALA A 334 -5.27 -27.22 7.28
CA ALA A 334 -5.30 -28.53 7.89
C ALA A 334 -6.63 -29.25 7.63
N GLU A 335 -7.71 -28.58 7.19
CA GLU A 335 -9.02 -29.22 6.97
C GLU A 335 -9.05 -30.19 5.77
N THR A 336 -10.14 -30.98 5.67
CA THR A 336 -10.21 -32.16 4.79
C THR A 336 -10.24 -31.79 3.31
N ASP A 337 -10.76 -30.59 3.01
CA ASP A 337 -10.92 -30.10 1.65
C ASP A 337 -9.58 -29.63 1.03
N SER A 338 -8.53 -29.53 1.84
CA SER A 338 -7.17 -29.25 1.37
C SER A 338 -6.52 -30.51 0.78
N ASN A 339 -5.58 -30.33 -0.16
CA ASN A 339 -4.85 -31.47 -0.70
C ASN A 339 -3.93 -32.11 0.38
N PRO A 340 -3.67 -33.43 0.34
CA PRO A 340 -2.91 -34.12 1.39
C PRO A 340 -1.47 -33.62 1.59
N GLY A 341 -0.84 -33.09 0.55
CA GLY A 341 0.51 -32.51 0.61
C GLY A 341 0.53 -31.26 1.47
N LEU A 342 -0.37 -30.32 1.17
CA LEU A 342 -0.55 -29.08 1.93
C LEU A 342 -0.95 -29.37 3.39
N GLN A 343 -1.86 -30.31 3.62
CA GLN A 343 -2.21 -30.74 4.98
C GLN A 343 -0.97 -31.23 5.74
N THR A 344 -0.13 -32.04 5.10
CA THR A 344 1.09 -32.59 5.73
C THR A 344 2.11 -31.51 6.08
N VAL A 345 2.26 -30.49 5.23
CA VAL A 345 3.13 -29.33 5.50
C VAL A 345 2.54 -28.48 6.63
N THR A 346 1.24 -28.23 6.59
CA THR A 346 0.53 -27.41 7.58
C THR A 346 0.54 -28.04 8.97
N LEU A 347 0.25 -29.34 9.06
CA LEU A 347 0.30 -30.09 10.33
C LEU A 347 1.71 -30.09 10.93
N ARG A 348 2.76 -30.07 10.10
CA ARG A 348 4.12 -29.82 10.60
C ARG A 348 4.22 -28.49 11.30
N ALA A 349 3.81 -27.43 10.60
CA ALA A 349 3.94 -26.06 11.06
C ALA A 349 3.17 -25.85 12.36
N LEU A 350 1.92 -26.32 12.42
CA LEU A 350 1.09 -26.30 13.64
C LEU A 350 1.76 -27.01 14.82
N GLY A 351 2.40 -28.15 14.56
CA GLY A 351 3.12 -28.88 15.60
C GLY A 351 4.42 -28.18 16.03
N GLU A 352 5.13 -27.52 15.11
CA GLU A 352 6.34 -26.75 15.42
C GLU A 352 6.02 -25.44 16.18
N ILE A 353 4.90 -24.79 15.87
CA ILE A 353 4.32 -23.68 16.67
C ILE A 353 3.98 -24.18 18.08
N GLY A 354 3.43 -25.39 18.20
CA GLY A 354 3.16 -26.02 19.49
C GLY A 354 1.96 -25.42 20.24
N SER A 355 1.13 -24.61 19.56
CA SER A 355 -0.05 -24.01 20.19
C SER A 355 -1.08 -25.06 20.58
N ARG A 356 -1.55 -24.98 21.82
CA ARG A 356 -2.61 -25.85 22.33
C ARG A 356 -3.94 -25.60 21.65
N GLU A 357 -4.17 -24.42 21.08
CA GLU A 357 -5.39 -24.10 20.35
C GLU A 357 -5.60 -25.06 19.17
N SER A 358 -4.51 -25.45 18.50
CA SER A 358 -4.51 -26.36 17.35
C SER A 358 -4.80 -27.82 17.70
N THR A 359 -4.84 -28.20 18.99
CA THR A 359 -4.93 -29.61 19.41
C THR A 359 -6.13 -30.33 18.78
N GLN A 360 -7.31 -29.71 18.79
CA GLN A 360 -8.52 -30.36 18.27
C GLN A 360 -8.45 -30.50 16.75
N VAL A 361 -8.12 -29.43 16.03
CA VAL A 361 -8.00 -29.42 14.56
C VAL A 361 -7.01 -30.47 14.08
N VAL A 362 -5.86 -30.58 14.76
CA VAL A 362 -4.84 -31.60 14.45
C VAL A 362 -5.33 -33.00 14.83
N ALA A 363 -6.06 -33.17 15.94
CA ALA A 363 -6.60 -34.47 16.35
C ALA A 363 -7.64 -35.01 15.36
N ASP A 364 -8.49 -34.14 14.81
CA ASP A 364 -9.47 -34.52 13.78
C ASP A 364 -8.78 -35.09 12.52
N ARG A 365 -7.49 -34.80 12.30
CA ARG A 365 -6.70 -35.36 11.18
C ARG A 365 -6.21 -36.79 11.38
N LEU A 366 -6.34 -37.34 12.58
CA LEU A 366 -6.11 -38.76 12.83
C LEU A 366 -7.16 -39.65 12.14
N GLU A 367 -8.27 -39.08 11.67
CA GLU A 367 -9.33 -39.81 10.95
C GLU A 367 -9.24 -39.67 9.42
N SER A 368 -8.18 -39.05 8.90
CA SER A 368 -8.00 -38.83 7.45
C SER A 368 -7.92 -40.15 6.67
N ASP A 369 -8.50 -40.18 5.46
CA ASP A 369 -8.35 -41.29 4.52
C ASP A 369 -6.89 -41.50 4.09
N HIS A 370 -6.04 -40.48 4.23
CA HIS A 370 -4.64 -40.53 3.82
C HIS A 370 -3.71 -40.86 4.99
N PRO A 371 -3.00 -42.01 4.95
CA PRO A 371 -2.14 -42.41 6.06
C PRO A 371 -0.93 -41.47 6.30
N ASP A 372 -0.49 -40.73 5.28
CA ASP A 372 0.54 -39.69 5.44
C ASP A 372 0.05 -38.54 6.32
N VAL A 373 -1.20 -38.11 6.12
CA VAL A 373 -1.85 -37.07 6.92
C VAL A 373 -2.04 -37.55 8.35
N ARG A 374 -2.56 -38.77 8.55
CA ARG A 374 -2.74 -39.36 9.91
C ARG A 374 -1.42 -39.46 10.67
N SER A 375 -0.37 -39.99 10.03
CA SER A 375 0.96 -40.08 10.64
C SER A 375 1.51 -38.71 11.01
N ARG A 376 1.34 -37.71 10.14
CA ARG A 376 1.79 -36.35 10.41
C ARG A 376 1.00 -35.70 11.54
N ALA A 377 -0.32 -35.89 11.58
CA ALA A 377 -1.19 -35.40 12.65
C ALA A 377 -0.75 -35.95 14.01
N ALA A 378 -0.49 -37.25 14.11
CA ALA A 378 0.03 -37.87 15.32
C ALA A 378 1.35 -37.21 15.78
N ARG A 379 2.30 -37.01 14.86
CA ARG A 379 3.57 -36.33 15.18
C ARG A 379 3.36 -34.87 15.61
N ALA A 380 2.45 -34.15 14.98
CA ALA A 380 2.14 -32.77 15.34
C ALA A 380 1.56 -32.67 16.76
N LEU A 381 0.64 -33.56 17.14
CA LEU A 381 0.11 -33.64 18.51
C LEU A 381 1.20 -33.93 19.55
N GLY A 382 2.16 -34.79 19.19
CA GLY A 382 3.33 -35.06 20.04
C GLY A 382 4.22 -33.84 20.25
N MET A 383 4.35 -32.96 19.25
CA MET A 383 5.10 -31.70 19.36
C MET A 383 4.33 -30.65 20.16
N ILE A 384 3.00 -30.57 20.00
CA ILE A 384 2.11 -29.70 20.81
C ILE A 384 2.13 -30.13 22.28
N GLY A 385 2.14 -31.44 22.56
CA GLY A 385 2.25 -31.97 23.91
C GLY A 385 1.01 -31.77 24.79
N ASP A 386 -0.15 -31.47 24.21
CA ASP A 386 -1.39 -31.28 24.96
C ASP A 386 -2.01 -32.62 25.38
N THR A 387 -2.35 -32.74 26.66
CA THR A 387 -2.94 -33.96 27.24
C THR A 387 -4.30 -34.34 26.65
N ARG A 388 -5.03 -33.41 26.01
CA ARG A 388 -6.28 -33.70 25.29
C ARG A 388 -6.07 -34.67 24.13
N ALA A 389 -4.85 -34.76 23.60
CA ALA A 389 -4.50 -35.67 22.52
C ALA A 389 -4.30 -37.14 22.96
N ILE A 390 -4.28 -37.44 24.28
CA ILE A 390 -3.94 -38.79 24.75
C ILE A 390 -4.94 -39.84 24.28
N ASP A 391 -6.26 -39.59 24.39
CA ASP A 391 -7.27 -40.56 23.94
C ASP A 391 -7.23 -40.76 22.41
N PRO A 392 -7.27 -39.69 21.56
CA PRO A 392 -7.15 -39.87 20.12
C PRO A 392 -5.87 -40.59 19.66
N LEU A 393 -4.72 -40.31 20.30
CA LEU A 393 -3.46 -40.98 19.99
C LEU A 393 -3.47 -42.44 20.45
N ALA A 394 -4.10 -42.77 21.57
CA ALA A 394 -4.25 -44.15 22.03
C ALA A 394 -5.10 -44.96 21.03
N ASP A 395 -6.21 -44.38 20.55
CA ASP A 395 -7.07 -45.02 19.54
C ASP A 395 -6.31 -45.26 18.23
N ALA A 396 -5.51 -44.30 17.77
CA ALA A 396 -4.66 -44.45 16.58
C ALA A 396 -3.55 -45.51 16.76
N LEU A 397 -2.95 -45.61 17.95
CA LEU A 397 -1.97 -46.64 18.28
C LEU A 397 -2.58 -48.06 18.27
N ASP A 398 -3.81 -48.19 18.75
CA ASP A 398 -4.50 -49.49 18.84
C ASP A 398 -5.05 -49.97 17.50
N SER A 399 -5.69 -49.07 16.74
CA SER A 399 -6.64 -49.46 15.70
C SER A 399 -6.25 -49.06 14.28
N ASP A 400 -5.22 -48.23 14.07
CA ASP A 400 -4.82 -47.85 12.72
C ASP A 400 -4.24 -49.06 11.94
N THR A 401 -4.54 -49.13 10.65
CA THR A 401 -4.06 -50.23 9.79
C THR A 401 -2.62 -50.07 9.34
N GLU A 402 -2.06 -48.86 9.42
CA GLU A 402 -0.73 -48.52 8.93
C GLU A 402 0.26 -48.40 10.08
N ASP A 403 1.25 -49.29 10.11
CA ASP A 403 2.26 -49.39 11.19
C ASP A 403 2.98 -48.05 11.45
N ARG A 404 3.22 -47.26 10.39
CA ARG A 404 3.84 -45.93 10.52
C ARG A 404 2.99 -44.91 11.29
N VAL A 405 1.66 -45.00 11.20
CA VAL A 405 0.75 -44.13 11.95
C VAL A 405 0.77 -44.54 13.41
N ARG A 406 0.69 -45.84 13.67
CA ARG A 406 0.79 -46.42 15.02
C ARG A 406 2.10 -46.04 15.70
N ALA A 407 3.23 -46.17 15.01
CA ALA A 407 4.54 -45.76 15.51
C ALA A 407 4.61 -44.24 15.80
N SER A 408 3.99 -43.42 14.95
CA SER A 408 3.90 -41.97 15.17
C SER A 408 3.06 -41.63 16.41
N ALA A 409 1.97 -42.36 16.64
CA ALA A 409 1.11 -42.20 17.82
C ALA A 409 1.82 -42.64 19.11
N ALA A 410 2.53 -43.78 19.09
CA ALA A 410 3.38 -44.22 20.19
C ALA A 410 4.45 -43.19 20.54
N TRP A 411 5.17 -42.67 19.52
CA TRP A 411 6.13 -41.59 19.71
C TRP A 411 5.48 -40.36 20.34
N ALA A 412 4.33 -39.92 19.81
CA ALA A 412 3.63 -38.74 20.29
C ALA A 412 3.17 -38.85 21.75
N LEU A 413 2.61 -40.00 22.14
CA LEU A 413 2.23 -40.28 23.52
C LEU A 413 3.45 -40.24 24.46
N ARG A 414 4.60 -40.77 24.01
CA ARG A 414 5.87 -40.65 24.76
C ARG A 414 6.31 -39.20 24.91
N GLN A 415 6.16 -38.37 23.86
CA GLN A 415 6.49 -36.94 23.93
C GLN A 415 5.56 -36.16 24.87
N VAL A 416 4.26 -36.48 24.90
CA VAL A 416 3.30 -35.91 25.88
C VAL A 416 3.76 -36.24 27.31
N GLY A 417 4.34 -37.41 27.54
CA GLY A 417 5.17 -37.70 28.72
C GLY A 417 4.45 -37.79 30.06
N THR A 418 3.12 -37.69 30.09
CA THR A 418 2.34 -37.91 31.31
C THR A 418 2.34 -39.38 31.71
N GLU A 419 2.16 -39.68 32.99
CA GLU A 419 2.07 -41.07 33.49
C GLU A 419 1.04 -41.90 32.70
N ARG A 420 -0.11 -41.30 32.41
CA ARG A 420 -1.17 -41.94 31.61
C ARG A 420 -0.73 -42.21 30.17
N ALA A 421 -0.09 -41.25 29.51
CA ALA A 421 0.37 -41.43 28.13
C ALA A 421 1.47 -42.52 28.06
N LEU A 422 2.41 -42.50 29.00
CA LEU A 422 3.47 -43.50 29.10
C LEU A 422 2.91 -44.90 29.40
N SER A 423 1.90 -45.03 30.26
CA SER A 423 1.26 -46.33 30.52
C SER A 423 0.59 -46.91 29.28
N VAL A 424 -0.03 -46.08 28.44
CA VAL A 424 -0.65 -46.54 27.17
C VAL A 424 0.41 -47.15 26.25
N VAL A 425 1.54 -46.47 26.05
CA VAL A 425 2.58 -46.98 25.12
C VAL A 425 3.28 -48.22 25.68
N ALA A 426 3.45 -48.32 27.01
CA ALA A 426 4.10 -49.47 27.65
C ALA A 426 3.37 -50.81 27.42
N ASP A 427 2.06 -50.78 27.13
CA ASP A 427 1.29 -52.00 26.83
C ASP A 427 1.63 -52.62 25.45
N TYR A 428 2.41 -51.91 24.61
CA TYR A 428 2.77 -52.31 23.24
C TYR A 428 4.23 -52.80 23.11
N GLU A 429 4.84 -53.33 24.19
CA GLU A 429 6.19 -53.92 24.13
C GLU A 429 6.30 -55.15 23.22
N ASP A 430 5.20 -55.87 23.01
CA ASP A 430 5.13 -57.06 22.16
C ASP A 430 4.50 -56.77 20.78
N ASP A 431 4.49 -55.51 20.36
CA ASP A 431 3.91 -55.11 19.07
C ASP A 431 4.60 -55.80 17.88
N PRO A 432 3.86 -56.25 16.85
CA PRO A 432 4.45 -56.84 15.66
C PRO A 432 5.32 -55.85 14.85
N ASP A 433 5.05 -54.55 14.92
CA ASP A 433 5.87 -53.54 14.26
C ASP A 433 7.09 -53.14 15.12
N PRO A 434 8.32 -53.25 14.59
CA PRO A 434 9.52 -52.92 15.35
C PRO A 434 9.64 -51.47 15.80
N LEU A 435 9.02 -50.50 15.10
CA LEU A 435 9.09 -49.09 15.49
C LEU A 435 8.16 -48.82 16.67
N VAL A 436 6.96 -49.38 16.66
CA VAL A 436 6.04 -49.31 17.81
C VAL A 436 6.68 -49.94 19.05
N GLN A 437 7.23 -51.15 18.90
CA GLN A 437 7.95 -51.83 19.97
C GLN A 437 9.12 -51.01 20.52
N ALA A 438 9.89 -50.34 19.65
CA ALA A 438 11.03 -49.52 20.07
C ALA A 438 10.61 -48.31 20.92
N GLU A 439 9.49 -47.66 20.56
CA GLU A 439 8.93 -46.57 21.36
C GLU A 439 8.44 -47.07 22.72
N ALA A 440 7.73 -48.21 22.77
CA ALA A 440 7.28 -48.84 24.01
C ALA A 440 8.43 -49.24 24.95
N ALA A 441 9.45 -49.92 24.42
CA ALA A 441 10.61 -50.35 25.20
C ALA A 441 11.37 -49.16 25.83
N THR A 442 11.39 -47.99 25.15
CA THR A 442 12.02 -46.78 25.69
C THR A 442 11.34 -46.30 26.97
N VAL A 443 10.01 -46.44 27.07
CA VAL A 443 9.24 -46.08 28.26
C VAL A 443 9.59 -46.99 29.45
N VAL A 444 9.68 -48.30 29.22
CA VAL A 444 9.94 -49.26 30.31
C VAL A 444 11.37 -49.16 30.84
N VAL A 445 12.37 -48.93 29.96
CA VAL A 445 13.75 -48.70 30.39
C VAL A 445 13.87 -47.45 31.28
N THR A 446 13.19 -46.36 30.92
CA THR A 446 13.24 -45.11 31.68
C THR A 446 12.49 -45.22 33.02
N ALA A 447 11.36 -45.93 33.07
CA ALA A 447 10.64 -46.23 34.30
C ALA A 447 11.40 -47.20 35.24
N GLY A 448 12.13 -48.16 34.69
CA GLY A 448 12.99 -49.09 35.45
C GLY A 448 14.23 -48.42 36.05
N ALA A 449 14.78 -47.38 35.40
CA ALA A 449 15.92 -46.62 35.91
C ALA A 449 15.56 -45.68 37.07
N SER A 450 14.34 -45.12 37.10
CA SER A 450 13.89 -44.22 38.18
C SER A 450 13.53 -44.96 39.47
N THR A 451 13.17 -46.24 39.38
CA THR A 451 12.82 -47.10 40.52
C THR A 451 14.02 -47.87 41.11
N GLY A 452 15.19 -47.83 40.47
CA GLY A 452 16.38 -48.63 40.80
C GLY A 452 17.39 -48.03 41.80
N THR A 453 17.20 -46.81 42.34
CA THR A 453 18.10 -46.21 43.34
C THR A 453 17.54 -46.31 44.76
N GLY A 454 17.23 -47.54 45.19
CA GLY A 454 16.57 -47.80 46.47
C GLY A 454 17.04 -49.04 47.20
N THR A 455 18.23 -49.58 46.96
CA THR A 455 18.69 -50.77 47.69
C THR A 455 20.22 -50.87 47.82
N GLY A 456 20.69 -50.77 49.06
CA GLY A 456 21.83 -51.57 49.50
C GLY A 456 23.20 -50.89 49.60
N LEU A 457 23.36 -49.97 50.56
CA LEU A 457 24.64 -49.82 51.26
C LEU A 457 24.41 -50.10 52.75
N ALA A 458 24.32 -51.40 53.05
CA ALA A 458 24.54 -51.91 54.39
C ALA A 458 25.97 -51.56 54.81
N ARG A 459 26.10 -50.61 55.74
CA ARG A 459 27.33 -50.41 56.51
C ARG A 459 27.51 -51.63 57.42
N THR A 460 28.49 -52.47 57.09
CA THR A 460 29.01 -53.50 57.99
C THR A 460 30.48 -53.23 58.22
N THR A 461 30.87 -53.14 59.50
CA THR A 461 32.23 -53.28 60.09
C THR A 461 33.29 -52.23 59.72
N GLN A 462 34.15 -51.75 60.63
CA GLN A 462 34.40 -51.95 62.05
C GLN A 462 35.27 -50.78 62.53
#